data_AF-A0A2P6FII9-F1
#
_entry.id   AF-A0A2P6FII9-F1
#
_cell.length_a   1.000
_cell.length_b   1.000
_cell.length_c   1.000
_cell.angle_alpha   90.00
_cell.angle_beta   90.00
_cell.angle_gamma   90.00
#
_symmetry.space_group_name_H-M   'P 1'
#
loop_
_entity.id
_entity.type
_entity.pdbx_description
1 polymer ?
#
loop_
_entity_poly.entity_id
_entity_poly.type
_entity_poly.pdbx_seq_one_letter_code
_entity_poly.pdbx_strand_id
1 'polypeptide(L)'
;MKQKSKLIWGWAMYDWANSAFATTVMAGFFPIFFKQYWSIGADVNQSTAMLGFGNSIASLLVALMAPILGAIADRGSFKKKFLISFAYLGVLMTAGLYLVGKGEWVLAIFVYVMG
;
A
#
# COMPACT_ATOMS: atom_id res chain seq x y z
N MET A 1 -15.33 17.80 25.80
CA MET A 1 -14.22 18.49 25.10
C MET A 1 -12.97 17.61 24.90
N LYS A 2 -12.40 16.97 25.94
CA LYS A 2 -11.17 16.13 25.83
C LYS A 2 -11.26 14.91 24.88
N GLN A 3 -12.44 14.32 24.68
CA GLN A 3 -12.59 13.15 23.80
C GLN A 3 -12.58 13.53 22.31
N LYS A 4 -13.14 14.69 21.96
CA LYS A 4 -13.15 15.22 20.59
C LYS A 4 -11.74 15.59 20.14
N SER A 5 -10.91 16.14 21.03
CA SER A 5 -9.50 16.46 20.70
C SER A 5 -8.66 15.21 20.45
N LYS A 6 -8.81 14.13 21.24
CA LYS A 6 -8.10 12.86 20.99
C LYS A 6 -8.44 12.24 19.63
N LEU A 7 -9.71 12.30 19.23
CA LEU A 7 -10.15 11.82 17.92
C LEU A 7 -9.54 12.64 16.79
N ILE A 8 -9.56 13.97 16.89
CA ILE A 8 -9.00 14.87 15.87
C ILE A 8 -7.48 14.62 15.71
N TRP A 9 -6.74 14.57 16.82
CA TRP A 9 -5.31 14.29 16.78
C TRP A 9 -4.99 12.88 16.25
N GLY A 10 -5.80 11.87 16.61
CA GLY A 10 -5.63 10.52 16.09
C GLY A 10 -5.80 10.45 14.57
N TRP A 11 -6.82 11.12 14.03
CA TRP A 11 -7.01 11.21 12.58
C TRP A 11 -5.92 12.03 11.89
N ALA A 12 -5.52 13.17 12.47
CA ALA A 12 -4.46 14.00 11.90
C ALA A 12 -3.11 13.26 11.83
N MET A 13 -2.76 12.49 12.86
CA MET A 13 -1.53 11.68 12.85
C MET A 13 -1.61 10.53 11.84
N TYR A 14 -2.76 9.88 11.73
CA TYR A 14 -2.96 8.83 10.73
C TYR A 14 -2.84 9.38 9.30
N ASP A 15 -3.50 10.50 9.01
CA ASP A 15 -3.48 11.14 7.70
C ASP A 15 -2.08 11.65 7.31
N TRP A 16 -1.37 12.23 8.29
CA TRP A 16 0.02 12.66 8.11
C TRP A 16 0.94 11.48 7.76
N ALA A 17 0.86 10.39 8.54
CA ALA A 17 1.68 9.20 8.31
C ALA A 17 1.36 8.53 6.96
N ASN A 18 0.08 8.39 6.63
CA ASN A 18 -0.36 7.78 5.37
C ASN A 18 0.10 8.61 4.14
N SER A 19 -0.02 9.93 4.22
CA SER A 19 0.42 10.82 3.13
C SER A 19 1.93 10.79 2.94
N ALA A 20 2.70 10.78 4.04
CA ALA A 20 4.15 10.65 3.98
C ALA A 20 4.58 9.29 3.37
N PHE A 21 3.89 8.21 3.72
CA PHE A 21 4.11 6.89 3.13
C PHE A 21 3.82 6.87 1.63
N ALA A 22 2.66 7.35 1.19
CA ALA A 22 2.26 7.33 -0.22
C ALA A 22 3.24 8.12 -1.11
N THR A 23 3.69 9.29 -0.65
CA THR A 23 4.61 10.13 -1.41
C THR A 23 6.03 9.59 -1.42
N THR A 24 6.51 9.10 -0.27
CA THR A 24 7.90 8.65 -0.14
C THR A 24 8.07 7.23 -0.68
N VAL A 25 7.28 6.28 -0.20
CA VAL A 25 7.43 4.85 -0.52
C VAL A 25 6.83 4.56 -1.90
N MET A 26 5.53 4.83 -2.09
CA MET A 26 4.85 4.41 -3.32
C MET A 26 5.27 5.22 -4.54
N ALA A 27 5.38 6.55 -4.42
CA ALA A 27 5.75 7.39 -5.55
C ALA A 27 7.27 7.53 -5.74
N GLY A 28 8.02 7.68 -4.64
CA GLY A 28 9.47 7.92 -4.69
C GLY A 28 10.29 6.63 -4.80
N PHE A 29 10.31 5.83 -3.74
CA PHE A 29 11.23 4.70 -3.60
C PHE A 29 10.85 3.51 -4.48
N PHE A 30 9.56 3.15 -4.52
CA PHE A 30 9.14 1.89 -5.12
C PHE A 30 9.50 1.78 -6.60
N PRO A 31 9.21 2.78 -7.48
CA PRO A 31 9.54 2.66 -8.90
C PRO A 31 11.05 2.60 -9.16
N ILE A 32 11.83 3.37 -8.40
CA ILE A 32 13.29 3.42 -8.52
C ILE A 32 13.89 2.07 -8.13
N PHE A 33 13.51 1.55 -6.96
CA PHE A 33 14.03 0.29 -6.44
C PHE A 33 13.55 -0.90 -7.26
N PHE A 34 12.31 -0.84 -7.76
CA PHE A 34 11.78 -1.83 -8.68
C PHE A 34 12.62 -1.94 -9.94
N LYS A 35 12.92 -0.82 -10.61
CA LYS A 35 13.83 -0.87 -11.76
C LYS A 35 15.19 -1.42 -11.35
N GLN A 36 15.82 -0.80 -10.35
CA GLN A 36 17.25 -0.99 -10.08
C GLN A 36 17.58 -2.35 -9.44
N TYR A 37 16.66 -2.94 -8.68
CA TYR A 37 16.92 -4.13 -7.87
C TYR A 37 15.99 -5.30 -8.23
N TRP A 38 14.68 -5.11 -8.23
CA TRP A 38 13.72 -6.21 -8.43
C TRP A 38 13.53 -6.60 -9.90
N SER A 39 13.60 -5.67 -10.84
CA SER A 39 13.53 -5.92 -12.29
C SER A 39 14.89 -5.69 -12.96
N ILE A 40 15.98 -6.06 -12.29
CA ILE A 40 17.32 -5.87 -12.86
C ILE A 40 17.47 -6.64 -14.18
N GLY A 41 18.13 -6.03 -15.16
CA GLY A 41 18.27 -6.60 -16.50
C GLY A 41 17.10 -6.35 -17.45
N ALA A 42 15.93 -5.93 -16.95
CA ALA A 42 14.82 -5.49 -17.79
C ALA A 42 15.10 -4.10 -18.40
N ASP A 43 14.66 -3.92 -19.65
CA ASP A 43 14.63 -2.62 -20.30
C ASP A 43 13.72 -1.64 -19.54
N VAL A 44 13.94 -0.34 -19.72
CA VAL A 44 13.14 0.70 -19.04
C VAL A 44 11.65 0.58 -19.41
N ASN A 45 11.34 0.30 -20.67
CA ASN A 45 9.96 0.13 -21.12
C ASN A 45 9.31 -1.11 -20.52
N GLN A 46 10.07 -2.21 -20.42
CA GLN A 46 9.57 -3.46 -19.81
C GLN A 46 9.34 -3.30 -18.30
N SER A 47 10.28 -2.69 -17.58
CA SER A 47 10.13 -2.43 -16.14
C SER A 47 8.94 -1.52 -15.85
N THR A 48 8.75 -0.47 -16.68
CA THR A 48 7.58 0.43 -16.58
C THR A 48 6.28 -0.32 -16.87
N ALA A 49 6.24 -1.19 -17.88
CA ALA A 49 5.08 -2.00 -18.18
C ALA A 49 4.75 -2.97 -17.02
N MET A 50 5.74 -3.65 -16.44
CA MET A 50 5.57 -4.54 -15.29
C MET A 50 4.95 -3.80 -14.10
N LEU A 51 5.50 -2.63 -13.75
CA LEU A 51 4.93 -1.76 -12.71
C LEU A 51 3.50 -1.31 -13.04
N GLY A 52 3.25 -0.96 -14.30
CA GLY A 52 1.94 -0.57 -14.79
C GLY A 52 0.91 -1.69 -14.57
N PHE A 53 1.25 -2.94 -14.93
CA PHE A 53 0.41 -4.09 -14.67
C PHE A 53 0.14 -4.28 -13.17
N GLY A 54 1.15 -4.13 -12.31
CA GLY A 54 0.99 -4.18 -10.86
C GLY A 54 -0.03 -3.14 -10.35
N ASN A 55 0.12 -1.88 -10.75
CA ASN A 55 -0.79 -0.80 -10.38
C ASN A 55 -2.22 -1.01 -10.92
N SER A 56 -2.36 -1.53 -12.15
CA SER A 56 -3.67 -1.87 -12.72
C SER A 56 -4.37 -2.99 -11.94
N ILE A 57 -3.64 -4.03 -11.54
CA ILE A 57 -4.20 -5.11 -10.72
C ILE A 57 -4.60 -4.58 -9.34
N ALA A 58 -3.75 -3.78 -8.68
CA ALA A 58 -4.07 -3.17 -7.39
C ALA A 58 -5.34 -2.30 -7.48
N SER A 59 -5.41 -1.41 -8.46
CA SER A 59 -6.59 -0.55 -8.65
C SER A 59 -7.87 -1.34 -8.94
N LEU A 60 -7.79 -2.43 -9.71
CA LEU A 60 -8.93 -3.31 -9.96
C LEU A 60 -9.39 -4.02 -8.68
N LEU A 61 -8.45 -4.56 -7.89
CA LEU A 61 -8.76 -5.17 -6.59
C LEU A 61 -9.42 -4.17 -5.65
N VAL A 62 -8.87 -2.95 -5.54
CA VAL A 62 -9.47 -1.87 -4.74
C VAL A 62 -10.87 -1.55 -5.23
N ALA A 63 -11.08 -1.40 -6.54
CA ALA A 63 -12.40 -1.09 -7.11
C ALA A 63 -13.46 -2.16 -6.77
N LEU A 64 -13.08 -3.44 -6.77
CA LEU A 64 -13.98 -4.55 -6.43
C LEU A 64 -14.20 -4.69 -4.91
N MET A 65 -13.15 -4.51 -4.10
CA MET A 65 -13.21 -4.73 -2.66
C MET A 65 -13.77 -3.52 -1.89
N ALA A 66 -13.52 -2.29 -2.35
CA ALA A 66 -13.97 -1.06 -1.69
C ALA A 66 -15.48 -1.03 -1.37
N PRO A 67 -16.42 -1.36 -2.28
CA PRO A 67 -17.85 -1.34 -1.96
C PRO A 67 -18.22 -2.39 -0.91
N ILE A 68 -17.59 -3.58 -0.97
CA ILE A 68 -17.87 -4.69 -0.05
C ILE A 68 -17.34 -4.35 1.35
N LEU A 69 -16.07 -3.96 1.44
CA LEU A 69 -15.43 -3.58 2.69
C LEU A 69 -16.07 -2.33 3.30
N GLY A 70 -16.44 -1.35 2.47
CA GLY A 70 -17.16 -0.15 2.90
C GLY A 70 -18.51 -0.49 3.52
N ALA A 71 -19.31 -1.34 2.85
CA ALA A 71 -20.59 -1.79 3.38
C ALA A 71 -20.45 -2.54 4.71
N ILE A 72 -19.43 -3.38 4.87
CA ILE A 72 -19.15 -4.09 6.13
C ILE A 72 -18.71 -3.10 7.23
N ALA A 73 -17.86 -2.13 6.89
CA ALA A 73 -17.39 -1.11 7.83
C ALA A 73 -18.53 -0.19 8.30
N ASP A 74 -19.55 0.04 7.47
CA ASP A 74 -20.72 0.85 7.80
C ASP A 74 -21.76 0.12 8.65
N ARG A 75 -21.87 -1.21 8.55
CA ARG A 75 -22.84 -2.02 9.34
C ARG A 75 -22.46 -2.22 10.81
N GLY A 76 -21.49 -1.49 11.37
CA GLY A 76 -21.14 -1.58 12.80
C GLY A 76 -20.04 -0.64 13.28
N SER A 77 -19.41 -0.96 14.43
CA SER A 77 -18.26 -0.23 15.01
C SER A 77 -16.89 -0.68 14.45
N PHE A 78 -16.89 -1.33 13.29
CA PHE A 78 -15.70 -1.96 12.71
C PHE A 78 -14.73 -0.98 12.04
N LYS A 79 -15.14 0.26 11.75
CA LYS A 79 -14.30 1.27 11.07
C LYS A 79 -12.90 1.40 11.67
N LYS A 80 -12.82 1.50 13.00
CA LYS A 80 -11.54 1.59 13.71
C LYS A 80 -10.72 0.30 13.63
N LYS A 81 -11.38 -0.87 13.68
CA LYS A 81 -10.71 -2.17 13.54
C LYS A 81 -10.14 -2.33 12.14
N PHE A 82 -10.91 -2.03 11.09
CA PHE A 82 -10.43 -2.07 9.71
C PHE A 82 -9.25 -1.13 9.48
N LEU A 83 -9.34 0.12 9.95
CA LEU A 83 -8.24 1.09 9.82
C LEU A 83 -6.95 0.56 10.45
N ILE A 84 -7.02 -0.01 11.65
CA ILE A 84 -5.86 -0.59 12.33
C ILE A 84 -5.36 -1.83 11.58
N SER A 85 -6.25 -2.73 11.16
CA SER A 85 -5.88 -3.95 10.45
C SER A 85 -5.18 -3.66 9.12
N PHE A 86 -5.70 -2.75 8.31
CA PHE A 86 -5.08 -2.35 7.03
C PHE A 86 -3.76 -1.61 7.24
N ALA A 87 -3.66 -0.76 8.26
CA ALA A 87 -2.39 -0.11 8.60
C ALA A 87 -1.31 -1.14 8.95
N TYR A 88 -1.62 -2.14 9.79
CA TYR A 88 -0.67 -3.20 10.11
C TYR A 88 -0.38 -4.11 8.91
N LEU A 89 -1.36 -4.39 8.06
CA LEU A 89 -1.14 -5.14 6.83
C LEU A 89 -0.12 -4.43 5.93
N GLY A 90 -0.32 -3.13 5.67
CA GLY A 90 0.60 -2.34 4.86
C GLY A 90 2.01 -2.27 5.46
N VAL A 91 2.12 -2.14 6.79
CA VAL A 91 3.41 -2.19 7.51
C VAL A 91 4.09 -3.56 7.33
N LEU A 92 3.36 -4.66 7.50
CA LEU A 92 3.90 -6.01 7.35
C LEU A 92 4.33 -6.30 5.91
N MET A 93 3.53 -5.88 4.92
CA MET A 93 3.88 -6.04 3.50
C MET A 93 5.09 -5.19 3.13
N THR A 94 5.14 -3.93 3.57
CA THR A 94 6.31 -3.06 3.36
C THR A 94 7.57 -3.63 4.00
N ALA A 95 7.48 -4.15 5.22
CA ALA A 95 8.60 -4.84 5.86
C ALA A 95 8.98 -6.12 5.11
N GLY A 96 7.98 -6.84 4.57
CA GLY A 96 8.16 -8.03 3.74
C GLY A 96 8.95 -7.79 2.46
N LEU A 97 8.96 -6.56 1.92
CA LEU A 97 9.80 -6.21 0.76
C LEU A 97 11.30 -6.43 1.02
N TYR A 98 11.74 -6.40 2.29
CA TYR A 98 13.12 -6.72 2.66
C TYR A 98 13.51 -8.17 2.32
N LEU A 99 12.55 -9.09 2.33
CA LEU A 99 12.78 -10.51 2.03
C LEU A 99 12.83 -10.79 0.53
N VAL A 100 12.44 -9.84 -0.32
CA VAL A 100 12.34 -10.04 -1.76
C VAL A 100 13.73 -9.99 -2.39
N GLY A 101 14.09 -11.06 -3.10
CA GLY A 101 15.38 -11.21 -3.74
C GLY A 101 15.58 -10.28 -4.94
N LYS A 102 16.84 -10.11 -5.33
CA LYS A 102 17.22 -9.39 -6.54
C LYS A 102 16.67 -10.13 -7.78
N GLY A 103 16.02 -9.41 -8.69
CA GLY A 103 15.40 -10.00 -9.89
C GLY A 103 14.00 -10.59 -9.66
N GLU A 104 13.51 -10.66 -8.42
CA GLU A 104 12.20 -11.24 -8.08
C GLU A 104 11.05 -10.22 -8.22
N TRP A 105 10.91 -9.63 -9.40
CA TRP A 105 9.93 -8.57 -9.66
C TRP A 105 8.47 -8.99 -9.41
N VAL A 106 8.11 -10.25 -9.68
CA VAL A 106 6.74 -10.77 -9.45
C VAL A 106 6.41 -10.75 -7.97
N LEU A 107 7.34 -11.20 -7.13
CA LEU A 107 7.16 -11.21 -5.68
C LEU A 107 7.12 -9.77 -5.13
N ALA A 108 7.96 -8.86 -5.67
CA ALA A 108 7.93 -7.45 -5.32
C ALA A 108 6.55 -6.81 -5.62
N ILE A 109 6.00 -7.05 -6.81
CA ILE A 109 4.66 -6.56 -7.17
C ILE A 109 3.60 -7.20 -6.28
N PHE A 110 3.65 -8.52 -6.04
CA PHE A 110 2.66 -9.20 -5.22
C PHE A 110 2.61 -8.61 -3.81
N VAL A 111 3.76 -8.45 -3.17
CA VAL A 111 3.85 -7.86 -1.82
C VAL A 111 3.37 -6.41 -1.82
N TYR A 112 3.72 -5.63 -2.85
CA TYR A 112 3.27 -4.25 -2.99
C TYR A 112 1.76 -4.12 -3.22
N VAL A 113 1.17 -4.97 -4.04
CA VAL A 113 -0.28 -4.96 -4.36
C VAL A 113 -1.12 -5.39 -3.15
N MET A 114 -0.58 -6.28 -2.31
CA MET A 114 -1.28 -6.78 -1.11
C MET A 114 -1.16 -5.85 0.10
N GLY A 115 -0.22 -4.91 0.09
CA GLY A 115 0.03 -3.94 1.17
C GLY A 115 -0.81 -2.69 1.04
#